data_AF-A0A382UGU0-F1
#
_entry.id   AF-A0A382UGU0-F1
#
_cell.length_a   1.000
_cell.length_b   1.000
_cell.length_c   1.000
_cell.angle_alpha   90.00
_cell.angle_beta   90.00
_cell.angle_gamma   90.00
#
_symmetry.space_group_name_H-M   'P 1'
#
loop_
_entity.id
_entity.type
_entity.pdbx_description
1 polymer ?
#
loop_
_entity_poly.entity_id
_entity_poly.type
_entity_poly.pdbx_seq_one_letter_code
_entity_poly.pdbx_strand_id
1 'polypeptide(L)' 'MRRRLGILYMLLLAFILTPAVSVAQEADRVYVNANVYTVDYAFSKATAFAVKDGIFVYVGDDAGAQGHIGPLTFTVDLDG' A
#
# COMPACT_ATOMS: atom_id res chain seq x y z
N MET A 1 -10.23 1.50 -45.72
CA MET A 1 -10.71 0.68 -44.59
C MET A 1 -9.56 0.06 -43.76
N ARG A 2 -8.59 -0.63 -44.38
CA ARG A 2 -7.46 -1.29 -43.69
C ARG A 2 -6.60 -0.40 -42.76
N ARG A 3 -6.34 0.86 -43.14
CA ARG A 3 -5.56 1.81 -42.31
C ARG A 3 -6.30 2.27 -41.04
N ARG A 4 -7.64 2.37 -41.10
CA ARG A 4 -8.46 2.72 -39.92
C ARG A 4 -8.54 1.56 -38.92
N LEU A 5 -8.52 0.32 -39.43
CA LEU A 5 -8.49 -0.88 -38.60
C LEU A 5 -7.14 -1.06 -37.88
N GLY A 6 -6.02 -0.73 -38.53
CA GLY A 6 -4.69 -0.74 -37.90
C GLY A 6 -4.53 0.29 -36.77
N ILE A 7 -5.07 1.51 -36.95
CA ILE A 7 -5.07 2.53 -35.90
C ILE A 7 -5.92 2.09 -34.71
N LEU A 8 -7.09 1.49 -34.96
CA LEU A 8 -7.95 0.95 -33.90
C LEU A 8 -7.23 -0.17 -33.13
N TYR A 9 -6.53 -1.05 -33.83
CA TYR A 9 -5.77 -2.15 -33.22
C TYR A 9 -4.59 -1.64 -32.38
N MET A 10 -3.90 -0.60 -32.84
CA MET A 10 -2.79 0.03 -32.12
C MET A 10 -3.26 0.77 -30.86
N LEU A 11 -4.43 1.42 -30.90
CA LEU A 11 -5.04 2.05 -29.73
C LEU A 11 -5.52 1.01 -28.71
N LEU A 12 -6.04 -0.14 -29.16
CA LEU A 12 -6.49 -1.23 -28.29
C LEU A 12 -5.30 -1.91 -27.59
N LEU A 13 -4.17 -2.06 -28.30
CA LEU A 13 -2.92 -2.58 -27.71
C LEU A 13 -2.31 -1.62 -26.67
N ALA A 14 -2.42 -0.31 -26.89
CA ALA A 14 -1.91 0.70 -25.96
C ALA A 14 -2.67 0.74 -24.61
N PHE A 15 -3.96 0.38 -24.60
CA PHE A 15 -4.78 0.37 -23.37
C PHE A 15 -4.39 -0.77 -22.42
N ILE A 16 -3.93 -1.91 -22.95
CA ILE A 16 -3.55 -3.10 -22.17
C ILE A 16 -2.21 -2.91 -21.43
N LEU A 17 -1.37 -1.97 -21.86
CA LEU A 17 -0.06 -1.71 -21.24
C LEU A 17 -0.09 -0.74 -20.05
N THR A 18 -1.26 -0.34 -19.58
CA THR A 18 -1.34 0.51 -18.37
C THR A 18 -1.04 -0.34 -17.13
N PRO A 19 0.05 -0.06 -16.38
CA PRO A 19 0.27 -0.74 -15.11
C PRO A 19 -0.86 -0.34 -14.16
N ALA A 20 -1.55 -1.34 -13.61
CA ALA A 20 -2.51 -1.11 -12.54
C ALA A 20 -1.72 -0.62 -11.32
N VAL A 21 -1.74 0.69 -11.08
CA VAL A 21 -1.24 1.26 -9.83
C VAL A 21 -2.25 0.89 -8.76
N SER A 22 -1.97 -0.18 -8.03
CA SER A 22 -2.70 -0.51 -6.81
C SER A 22 -2.31 0.52 -5.75
N VAL A 23 -3.22 1.46 -5.46
CA VAL A 23 -3.11 2.27 -4.25
C VAL A 23 -3.25 1.33 -3.05
N ALA A 24 -2.30 1.37 -2.13
CA ALA A 24 -2.39 0.59 -0.90
C ALA A 24 -3.62 1.05 -0.11
N GLN A 25 -4.21 0.12 0.64
CA GLN A 25 -5.42 0.39 1.39
C GLN A 25 -5.12 1.43 2.49
N GLU A 26 -5.82 2.56 2.45
CA GLU A 26 -5.75 3.58 3.49
C GLU A 26 -6.22 3.02 4.83
N ALA A 27 -5.44 3.26 5.88
CA ALA A 27 -5.72 2.84 7.24
C ALA A 27 -6.42 3.95 8.04
N ASP A 28 -7.12 3.57 9.11
CA ASP A 28 -7.67 4.56 10.04
C ASP A 28 -6.56 5.12 10.93
N ARG A 29 -5.59 4.27 11.30
CA ARG A 29 -4.42 4.65 12.09
C ARG A 29 -3.16 4.00 11.56
N VAL A 30 -2.07 4.76 11.57
CA VAL A 30 -0.71 4.27 11.28
C VAL A 30 0.17 4.62 12.47
N TYR A 31 0.88 3.63 12.98
CA TYR A 31 1.81 3.78 14.10
C TYR A 31 3.23 3.62 13.56
N VAL A 32 4.10 4.58 13.82
CA VAL A 32 5.48 4.65 13.33
C VAL A 32 6.47 4.78 14.50
N ASN A 33 7.76 4.56 14.22
CA ASN A 33 8.85 4.57 15.20
C ASN A 33 8.56 3.64 16.38
N ALA A 34 8.04 2.46 16.11
CA ALA A 34 7.59 1.50 17.13
C ALA A 34 8.64 0.43 17.44
N ASN A 35 8.57 -0.17 18.62
CA ASN A 35 9.23 -1.45 18.94
C ASN A 35 8.20 -2.60 18.94
N VAL A 36 7.82 -3.09 17.76
CA VAL A 36 6.79 -4.13 17.62
C VAL A 36 7.45 -5.50 17.60
N TYR A 37 7.03 -6.37 18.51
CA TYR A 37 7.38 -7.79 18.52
C TYR A 37 6.19 -8.60 17.99
N THR A 38 6.38 -9.30 16.87
CA THR A 38 5.35 -10.19 16.32
C THR A 38 5.48 -11.57 16.94
N VAL A 39 4.33 -12.23 17.13
CA VAL A 39 4.27 -13.63 17.60
C VAL A 39 4.13 -14.55 16.38
N ASP A 40 5.01 -14.36 15.39
CA ASP A 40 5.19 -15.28 14.28
C ASP A 40 6.31 -16.30 14.61
N TYR A 41 6.53 -17.28 13.74
CA TYR A 41 7.56 -18.31 13.98
C TYR A 41 8.98 -17.75 14.09
N ALA A 42 9.25 -16.59 13.48
CA ALA A 42 10.56 -15.96 13.49
C ALA A 42 10.75 -14.99 14.67
N PHE A 43 9.69 -14.71 15.43
CA PHE A 43 9.65 -13.62 16.42
C PHE A 43 10.13 -12.31 15.80
N SER A 44 9.60 -11.99 14.62
CA SER A 44 10.02 -10.83 13.84
C SER A 44 9.80 -9.53 14.61
N LYS A 45 10.60 -8.51 14.26
CA LYS A 45 10.40 -7.14 14.72
C LYS A 45 9.93 -6.26 13.57
N ALA A 46 9.12 -5.27 13.90
CA ALA A 46 8.64 -4.25 13.00
C ALA A 46 8.77 -2.87 13.66
N THR A 47 8.92 -1.83 12.85
CA THR A 47 8.97 -0.44 13.32
C THR A 47 7.68 0.32 13.04
N ALA A 48 6.75 -0.26 12.27
CA ALA A 48 5.45 0.34 12.02
C ALA A 48 4.35 -0.70 11.78
N PHE A 49 3.11 -0.27 11.98
CA PHE A 49 1.92 -1.02 11.59
C PHE A 49 0.74 -0.10 11.27
N ALA A 50 -0.17 -0.58 10.43
CA ALA A 50 -1.37 0.14 10.02
C ALA A 50 -2.62 -0.67 10.36
N VAL A 51 -3.65 0.00 10.87
CA VAL A 51 -4.91 -0.62 11.30
C VAL A 51 -6.09 0.02 10.58
N LYS A 52 -6.96 -0.81 10.01
CA LYS A 52 -8.25 -0.41 9.44
C LYS A 52 -9.35 -1.28 10.03
N ASP A 53 -10.41 -0.67 10.55
CA ASP A 53 -11.55 -1.36 11.16
C ASP A 53 -11.13 -2.39 12.24
N GLY A 54 -10.06 -2.09 12.98
CA GLY A 54 -9.49 -2.96 14.01
C GLY A 54 -8.62 -4.11 13.50
N ILE A 55 -8.36 -4.18 12.19
CA ILE A 55 -7.55 -5.24 11.54
C ILE A 55 -6.21 -4.65 11.09
N PHE A 56 -5.11 -5.39 11.31
CA PHE A 56 -3.81 -5.04 10.75
C PHE A 56 -3.83 -5.19 9.23
N VAL A 57 -3.66 -4.09 8.50
CA VAL A 57 -3.52 -4.07 7.03
C VAL A 57 -2.06 -3.96 6.60
N TYR A 58 -1.16 -3.67 7.53
CA TYR A 58 0.29 -3.65 7.33
C TYR A 58 1.04 -3.83 8.66
N VAL A 59 2.13 -4.58 8.64
CA VAL A 59 3.13 -4.71 9.73
C VAL A 59 4.49 -4.80 9.06
N GLY A 60 5.41 -3.89 9.38
CA GLY A 60 6.71 -3.82 8.71
C GLY A 60 7.53 -2.61 9.16
N ASP A 61 8.19 -1.95 8.21
CA ASP A 61 8.97 -0.73 8.47
C ASP A 61 8.15 0.56 8.25
N ASP A 62 8.69 1.68 8.75
CA ASP A 62 8.09 3.02 8.64
C ASP A 62 7.92 3.48 7.19
N ALA A 63 8.81 3.03 6.30
CA ALA A 63 8.79 3.40 4.89
C ALA A 63 7.58 2.77 4.18
N GLY A 64 7.34 1.47 4.37
CA GLY A 64 6.18 0.79 3.82
C GLY A 64 4.87 1.25 4.45
N ALA A 65 4.89 1.67 5.72
CA ALA A 65 3.72 2.23 6.38
C ALA A 65 3.19 3.52 5.72
N GLN A 66 4.07 4.29 5.05
CA GLN A 66 3.67 5.49 4.29
C GLN A 66 2.63 5.19 3.21
N GLY A 67 2.67 3.99 2.61
CA GLY A 67 1.69 3.59 1.60
C GLY A 67 0.26 3.50 2.13
N HIS A 68 0.07 3.41 3.45
CA HIS A 68 -1.23 3.27 4.09
C HIS A 68 -1.78 4.58 4.67
N ILE A 69 -1.07 5.70 4.50
CA ILE A 69 -1.47 7.03 4.99
C ILE A 69 -2.29 7.75 3.93
N GLY A 70 -3.58 7.93 4.22
CA GLY A 70 -4.52 8.74 3.45
C GLY A 70 -4.86 10.07 4.14
N PRO A 71 -5.70 10.91 3.51
CA PRO A 71 -6.11 12.21 4.05
C PRO A 71 -6.83 12.15 5.41
N LEU A 72 -7.40 10.99 5.75
CA LEU A 72 -8.15 10.76 6.99
C LEU A 72 -7.43 9.83 7.96
N THR A 73 -6.23 9.36 7.62
CA THR A 73 -5.44 8.48 8.48
C THR A 73 -4.84 9.28 9.62
N PHE A 74 -4.99 8.79 10.86
CA PHE A 74 -4.30 9.36 12.01
C PHE A 74 -2.95 8.68 12.22
N THR A 75 -1.87 9.42 12.02
CA THR A 75 -0.51 8.92 12.25
C THR A 75 -0.09 9.18 13.70
N VAL A 76 0.44 8.14 14.34
CA VAL A 76 0.93 8.17 15.72
C VAL A 76 2.42 7.84 15.73
N ASP A 77 3.22 8.78 16.21
CA ASP A 77 4.63 8.52 16.54
C ASP A 77 4.70 7.88 17.93
N LEU A 78 5.29 6.69 18.02
CA LEU A 78 5.38 5.93 19.28
C LEU A 78 6.66 6.19 20.07
N ASP A 79 7.63 6.93 19.50
CA ASP A 79 8.91 7.29 20.16
C ASP A 79 9.70 6.09 20.72
N GLY A 80 9.57 4.91 20.09
CA GLY A 80 10.38 3.74 20.36
C GLY A 80 10.01 2.97 21.61
#